data_AF-A0A658QSH8-F1
#
_entry.id   AF-A0A658QSH8-F1
#
_cell.length_a   1.000
_cell.length_b   1.000
_cell.length_c   1.000
_cell.angle_alpha   90.00
_cell.angle_beta   90.00
_cell.angle_gamma   90.00
#
_symmetry.space_group_name_H-M   'P 1'
#
loop_
_entity.id
_entity.type
_entity.pdbx_description
1 polymer ?
#
loop_
_entity_poly.entity_id
_entity_poly.type
_entity_poly.pdbx_seq_one_letter_code
_entity_poly.pdbx_strand_id
1 'polypeptide(L)' 'MRVYLQGSHLVAMIAIALSVALLLAIRFRPATWRGVVCEAIIANLSAIAAVVAFEVLTA' A
#
# COMPACT_ATOMS: atom_id res chain seq x y z
N MET A 1 -1.46 -19.91 10.26
CA MET A 1 -2.22 -19.68 9.02
C MET A 1 -1.21 -19.43 7.90
N ARG A 2 -1.25 -20.17 6.79
CA ARG A 2 -0.32 -19.97 5.66
C ARG A 2 -0.95 -18.96 4.70
N VAL A 3 -0.43 -17.74 4.65
CA VAL A 3 -0.88 -16.70 3.71
C VAL A 3 -0.29 -17.03 2.33
N TYR A 4 -1.14 -17.44 1.39
CA TYR A 4 -0.73 -17.73 0.01
C TYR A 4 -1.06 -16.52 -0.87
N LEU A 5 -0.06 -15.68 -1.15
CA LEU A 5 -0.23 -14.57 -2.09
C LEU A 5 -0.31 -15.08 -3.52
N GLN A 6 -1.52 -15.22 -4.04
CA GLN A 6 -1.78 -15.41 -5.47
C GLN A 6 -1.60 -14.11 -6.26
N GLY A 7 -1.60 -14.19 -7.60
CA GLY A 7 -1.41 -13.03 -8.48
C GLY A 7 -2.44 -11.91 -8.28
N SER A 8 -3.67 -12.23 -7.87
CA SER A 8 -4.71 -11.26 -7.50
C SER A 8 -4.31 -10.36 -6.32
N HIS A 9 -3.63 -10.91 -5.32
CA HIS A 9 -3.16 -10.16 -4.15
C HIS A 9 -2.07 -9.17 -4.54
N LEU A 10 -1.21 -9.52 -5.50
CA LEU A 10 -0.20 -8.61 -6.03
C LEU A 10 -0.84 -7.41 -6.74
N VAL A 11 -1.85 -7.67 -7.60
CA VAL A 11 -2.61 -6.59 -8.26
C VAL A 11 -3.30 -5.69 -7.23
N ALA A 12 -3.91 -6.29 -6.20
CA ALA A 12 -4.54 -5.54 -5.12
C ALA A 12 -3.53 -4.68 -4.34
N MET A 13 -2.36 -5.23 -3.98
CA MET A 13 -1.29 -4.48 -3.32
C MET A 13 -0.85 -3.27 -4.15
N ILE A 14 -0.63 -3.46 -5.46
CA ILE A 14 -0.21 -2.36 -6.35
C ILE A 14 -1.29 -1.28 -6.43
N ALA A 15 -2.56 -1.66 -6.62
CA ALA A 15 -3.67 -0.72 -6.70
C ALA A 15 -3.83 0.10 -5.42
N ILE A 16 -3.72 -0.55 -4.26
CA ILE A 16 -3.81 0.11 -2.95
C ILE A 16 -2.61 1.03 -2.73
N ALA A 17 -1.39 0.56 -3.02
CA ALA A 17 -0.17 1.37 -2.86
C ALA A 17 -0.24 2.64 -3.72
N LEU A 18 -0.63 2.53 -4.98
CA LEU A 18 -0.79 3.70 -5.86
C LEU A 18 -1.87 4.65 -5.36
N SER A 19 -3.02 4.13 -4.92
CA SER A 19 -4.12 4.95 -4.39
C SER A 19 -3.69 5.70 -3.13
N VAL A 20 -3.05 5.03 -2.18
CA VAL A 20 -2.57 5.67 -0.94
C VAL A 20 -1.48 6.69 -1.27
N ALA A 21 -0.53 6.38 -2.15
CA ALA A 21 0.50 7.33 -2.57
C ALA A 21 -0.11 8.58 -3.22
N LEU A 22 -1.13 8.44 -4.07
CA LEU A 22 -1.81 9.57 -4.68
C LEU A 22 -2.53 10.44 -3.63
N LEU A 23 -3.22 9.81 -2.68
CA LEU A 23 -3.91 10.52 -1.59
C LEU A 23 -2.90 11.28 -0.70
N LEU A 24 -1.78 10.64 -0.36
CA LEU A 24 -0.70 11.28 0.39
C LEU A 24 -0.11 12.46 -0.40
N ALA A 25 0.12 12.29 -1.70
CA ALA A 25 0.71 13.34 -2.53
C ALA A 25 -0.23 14.55 -2.68
N ILE A 26 -1.54 14.30 -2.80
CA ILE A 26 -2.55 15.36 -2.78
C ILE A 26 -2.57 16.07 -1.41
N ARG A 27 -2.48 15.31 -0.31
CA ARG A 27 -2.61 15.82 1.06
C ARG A 27 -1.37 16.58 1.57
N PHE A 28 -0.18 16.10 1.23
CA PHE A 28 1.10 16.56 1.78
C PHE A 28 1.93 17.35 0.77
N ARG A 29 1.65 17.22 -0.54
CA ARG A 29 2.30 17.98 -1.62
C ARG A 29 3.83 17.98 -1.49
N PRO A 30 4.47 16.80 -1.49
CA PRO A 30 5.90 16.68 -1.25
C PRO A 30 6.69 17.50 -2.27
N ALA A 31 7.47 18.47 -1.78
CA ALA A 31 8.35 19.29 -2.63
C ALA A 31 9.81 18.79 -2.63
N THR A 32 10.10 17.73 -1.88
CA THR A 32 11.45 17.19 -1.72
C THR A 32 11.47 15.70 -1.99
N TRP A 33 12.61 15.21 -2.47
CA TRP A 33 12.85 13.77 -2.67
C TRP A 33 12.62 12.95 -1.38
N ARG A 34 13.01 13.49 -0.22
CA ARG A 34 12.80 12.86 1.08
C ARG A 34 11.32 12.67 1.42
N GLY A 35 10.49 13.66 1.07
CA GLY A 35 9.04 13.57 1.24
C GLY A 35 8.42 12.47 0.38
N VAL A 36 8.79 12.43 -0.90
CA VAL A 36 8.35 11.37 -1.83
C VAL A 36 8.74 9.97 -1.32
N VAL A 37 9.96 9.80 -0.82
CA VAL A 37 10.42 8.52 -0.24
C VAL A 37 9.58 8.13 0.98
N CYS A 38 9.30 9.06 1.89
CA CYS A 38 8.44 8.80 3.04
C CYS A 38 7.03 8.35 2.62
N GLU A 39 6.42 9.04 1.65
CA GLU A 39 5.09 8.69 1.15
C GLU A 39 5.07 7.32 0.48
N ALA A 40 6.11 7.00 -0.31
CA ALA A 40 6.26 5.69 -0.92
C ALA A 40 6.35 4.57 0.12
N ILE A 41 7.12 4.78 1.20
CA ILE A 41 7.24 3.81 2.29
C ILE A 41 5.87 3.60 2.96
N ILE A 42 5.19 4.68 3.32
CA ILE A 42 3.87 4.61 3.97
C ILE A 42 2.88 3.87 3.08
N ALA A 43 2.78 4.25 1.80
CA ALA A 43 1.83 3.65 0.87
C ALA A 43 2.05 2.15 0.67
N ASN A 44 3.30 1.70 0.54
CA ASN A 44 3.62 0.28 0.40
C ASN A 44 3.30 -0.50 1.70
N LEU A 45 3.66 0.04 2.86
CA LEU A 45 3.34 -0.60 4.14
C LEU A 45 1.82 -0.71 4.35
N SER A 46 1.08 0.35 4.01
CA SER A 46 -0.39 0.34 4.05
C SER A 46 -0.99 -0.70 3.10
N ALA A 47 -0.46 -0.85 1.89
CA ALA A 47 -0.93 -1.83 0.93
C ALA A 47 -0.72 -3.27 1.42
N ILE A 48 0.46 -3.55 1.98
CA ILE A 48 0.76 -4.86 2.55
C ILE A 48 -0.17 -5.15 3.72
N ALA A 49 -0.29 -4.20 4.66
CA ALA A 49 -1.15 -4.33 5.82
C ALA A 49 -2.61 -4.56 5.42
N ALA A 50 -3.12 -3.84 4.41
CA ALA A 50 -4.49 -3.98 3.93
C ALA A 50 -4.77 -5.38 3.37
N VAL A 51 -3.88 -5.90 2.52
CA VAL A 51 -4.05 -7.25 1.94
C VAL A 51 -3.91 -8.32 3.02
N VAL A 52 -2.94 -8.22 3.91
CA VAL A 52 -2.78 -9.18 5.03
C VAL A 52 -4.00 -9.15 5.95
N ALA A 53 -4.50 -7.96 6.31
CA ALA A 53 -5.69 -7.83 7.17
C ALA A 53 -6.93 -8.43 6.49
N PHE A 54 -7.10 -8.20 5.18
CA PHE A 54 -8.19 -8.81 4.41
C PHE A 54 -8.09 -10.33 4.41
N GLU A 55 -6.91 -10.89 4.14
CA GLU A 55 -6.67 -12.33 4.18
C GLU A 55 -6.99 -12.92 5.57
N VAL A 56 -6.55 -12.25 6.64
CA VAL A 56 -6.82 -12.69 8.02
C VAL A 56 -8.31 -12.64 8.37
N LEU A 57 -9.04 -11.64 7.87
CA LEU A 57 -10.47 -11.49 8.15
C LEU A 57 -11.35 -12.46 7.35
N THR A 58 -10.90 -12.89 6.17
CA THR A 58 -11.68 -13.72 5.23
C THR A 58 -11.33 -15.21 5.28
N ALA A 59 -10.30 -15.59 6.03
CA ALA A 59 -9.91 -16.97 6.28
C ALA A 59 -10.62 -17.56 7.51
#